data_AF-A0A4S8MHH8-F1
#
_entry.id   AF-A0A4S8MHH8-F1
#
_cell.length_a   1.000
_cell.length_b   1.000
_cell.length_c   1.000
_cell.angle_alpha   90.00
_cell.angle_beta   90.00
_cell.angle_gamma   90.00
#
_symmetry.space_group_name_H-M   'P 1'
#
loop_
_entity.id
_entity.type
_entity.pdbx_description
1 polymer ?
#
loop_
_entity_poly.entity_id
_entity_poly.type
_entity_poly.pdbx_seq_one_letter_code
_entity_poly.pdbx_strand_id
1 'polypeptide(L)' 'IPRSDREDQKIKYAIVMLTLFKPWSNDKSELLKPVEQSWCDAFQSWKNDTSQQYLKIINNMQLLYESKDAKFD' A
#
# COMPACT_ATOMS: atom_id res chain seq x y z
N ILE A 1 5.42 -8.37 4.64
CA ILE A 1 4.94 -7.09 4.06
C ILE A 1 4.80 -6.10 5.23
N PRO A 2 5.13 -4.80 5.06
CA PRO A 2 4.99 -3.82 6.13
C PRO A 2 3.57 -3.80 6.69
N ARG A 3 3.45 -3.57 7.98
CA ARG A 3 2.20 -3.60 8.74
C ARG A 3 1.52 -2.23 8.70
N SER A 4 0.25 -2.17 8.32
CA SER A 4 -0.49 -0.90 8.20
C SER A 4 -0.85 -0.29 9.55
N ASP A 5 -0.93 -1.09 10.59
CA ASP A 5 -1.26 -0.71 11.97
C ASP A 5 -0.06 -0.12 12.74
N ARG A 6 1.16 -0.36 12.27
CA ARG A 6 2.39 0.15 12.88
C ARG A 6 2.80 1.49 12.27
N GLU A 7 2.89 2.51 13.10
CA GLU A 7 3.15 3.88 12.65
C GLU A 7 4.54 4.07 12.02
N ASP A 8 5.55 3.36 12.54
CA ASP A 8 6.91 3.31 11.99
C ASP A 8 6.98 2.62 10.61
N GLN A 9 5.93 1.86 10.25
CA GLN A 9 5.83 1.13 8.99
C GLN A 9 4.87 1.77 7.98
N LYS A 10 4.06 2.77 8.37
CA LYS A 10 3.04 3.40 7.49
C LYS A 10 3.61 3.87 6.14
N ILE A 11 4.77 4.54 6.16
CA ILE A 11 5.41 5.03 4.93
C ILE A 11 5.88 3.86 4.06
N LYS A 12 6.54 2.87 4.66
CA LYS A 12 7.01 1.66 3.95
C LYS A 12 5.84 0.87 3.37
N TYR A 13 4.75 0.76 4.13
CA TYR A 13 3.51 0.15 3.70
C TYR A 13 2.95 0.86 2.46
N ALA A 14 2.81 2.18 2.50
CA ALA A 14 2.34 2.98 1.38
C ALA A 14 3.19 2.78 0.11
N ILE A 15 4.53 2.81 0.26
CA ILE A 15 5.46 2.56 -0.84
C ILE A 15 5.26 1.17 -1.44
N VAL A 16 5.22 0.13 -0.60
CA VAL A 16 5.08 -1.27 -1.06
C VAL A 16 3.74 -1.48 -1.76
N MET A 17 2.64 -0.95 -1.22
CA MET A 17 1.32 -1.12 -1.81
C MET A 17 1.20 -0.39 -3.15
N LEU A 18 1.68 0.85 -3.24
CA LEU A 18 1.72 1.57 -4.53
C LEU A 18 2.58 0.80 -5.55
N THR A 19 3.77 0.34 -5.15
CA THR A 19 4.68 -0.42 -6.01
C THR A 19 4.06 -1.73 -6.51
N LEU A 20 3.30 -2.45 -5.68
CA LEU A 20 2.74 -3.75 -6.05
C LEU A 20 1.44 -3.66 -6.85
N PHE A 21 0.61 -2.66 -6.55
CA PHE A 21 -0.78 -2.62 -7.04
C PHE A 21 -1.08 -1.46 -7.97
N LYS A 22 -0.25 -0.40 -7.99
CA LYS A 22 -0.36 0.62 -9.04
C LYS A 22 0.25 0.05 -10.33
N PRO A 23 -0.44 0.16 -11.48
CA PRO A 23 0.13 -0.25 -12.75
C PRO A 23 1.39 0.58 -13.06
N TRP A 24 2.42 -0.10 -13.57
CA TRP A 24 3.68 0.54 -13.96
C TRP A 24 3.53 0.93 -15.42
N SER A 25 3.25 2.20 -15.68
CA SER A 25 3.24 2.69 -17.05
C SER A 25 4.67 2.82 -17.57
N ASN A 26 4.86 2.58 -18.88
CA ASN A 26 6.15 2.80 -19.56
C ASN A 26 6.49 4.30 -19.68
N ASP A 27 5.55 5.17 -19.34
CA ASP A 27 5.72 6.60 -19.43
C ASP A 27 6.28 7.17 -18.12
N LYS A 28 7.45 7.83 -18.19
CA LYS A 28 8.13 8.41 -17.01
C LYS A 28 7.31 9.50 -16.31
N SER A 29 6.25 9.98 -16.97
CA SER A 29 5.28 10.96 -16.48
C SER A 29 4.34 10.38 -15.42
N GLU A 30 4.11 9.06 -15.39
CA GLU A 30 3.29 8.39 -14.37
C GLU A 30 4.12 7.88 -13.19
N LEU A 31 4.80 8.81 -12.51
CA LEU A 31 5.46 8.50 -11.25
C LEU A 31 4.47 7.88 -10.24
N LEU A 32 4.96 7.01 -9.35
CA LEU A 32 4.14 6.41 -8.28
C LEU A 32 3.41 7.47 -7.45
N LYS A 33 4.04 8.64 -7.28
CA LYS A 33 3.45 9.86 -6.70
C LYS A 33 4.06 11.13 -7.32
N PRO A 34 3.37 12.28 -7.27
CA PRO A 34 3.98 13.61 -7.46
C PRO A 34 5.11 13.87 -6.46
N VAL A 35 6.07 14.73 -6.83
CA VAL A 35 7.24 15.05 -5.97
C VAL A 35 6.80 15.65 -4.63
N GLU A 36 5.83 16.56 -4.67
CA GLU A 36 5.34 17.31 -3.51
C GLU A 36 4.39 16.52 -2.60
N GLN A 37 3.83 15.40 -3.08
CA GLN A 37 2.89 14.60 -2.31
C GLN A 37 3.62 13.64 -1.36
N SER A 38 3.10 13.43 -0.14
CA SER A 38 3.62 12.39 0.75
C SER A 38 3.25 10.99 0.23
N TRP A 39 4.03 9.97 0.61
CA TRP A 39 3.72 8.58 0.24
C TRP A 39 2.38 8.12 0.80
N CYS A 40 2.04 8.53 2.02
CA CYS A 40 0.77 8.20 2.66
C CYS A 40 -0.40 8.82 1.89
N ASP A 41 -0.32 10.10 1.51
CA ASP A 41 -1.39 10.78 0.77
C ASP A 41 -1.55 10.21 -0.63
N ALA A 42 -0.44 9.88 -1.30
CA ALA A 42 -0.46 9.24 -2.61
C ALA A 42 -1.14 7.86 -2.53
N PHE A 43 -0.85 7.08 -1.49
CA PHE A 43 -1.51 5.80 -1.27
C PHE A 43 -3.00 5.97 -0.96
N GLN A 44 -3.39 6.95 -0.12
CA GLN A 44 -4.82 7.21 0.14
C GLN A 44 -5.57 7.64 -1.10
N SER A 45 -4.96 8.50 -1.93
CA SER A 45 -5.54 8.94 -3.21
C SER A 45 -5.74 7.74 -4.13
N TRP A 46 -4.70 6.92 -4.33
CA TRP A 46 -4.79 5.70 -5.12
C TRP A 46 -5.81 4.71 -4.55
N LYS A 47 -5.92 4.59 -3.22
CA LYS A 47 -6.87 3.70 -2.56
C LYS A 47 -8.32 4.08 -2.84
N ASN A 48 -8.59 5.38 -3.01
CA ASN A 48 -9.92 5.87 -3.37
C ASN A 48 -10.24 5.64 -4.85
N ASP A 49 -9.24 5.70 -5.72
CA ASP A 49 -9.41 5.57 -7.17
C ASP A 49 -9.30 4.12 -7.69
N THR A 50 -8.74 3.20 -6.89
CA THR A 50 -8.50 1.81 -7.28
C THR A 50 -9.74 0.93 -7.16
N SER A 51 -9.69 -0.25 -7.80
CA SER A 51 -10.79 -1.20 -7.73
C SER A 51 -10.93 -1.83 -6.34
N GLN A 52 -12.18 -2.10 -5.94
CA GLN A 52 -12.49 -2.79 -4.68
C GLN A 52 -11.83 -4.19 -4.59
N GLN A 53 -11.55 -4.82 -5.74
CA GLN A 53 -10.86 -6.10 -5.79
C GLN A 53 -9.41 -6.00 -5.27
N TYR A 54 -8.68 -4.95 -5.66
CA TYR A 54 -7.32 -4.72 -5.15
C TYR A 54 -7.35 -4.42 -3.65
N LEU A 55 -8.31 -3.63 -3.17
CA LEU A 55 -8.48 -3.35 -1.74
C LEU A 55 -8.73 -4.61 -0.94
N LYS A 56 -9.57 -5.52 -1.45
CA LYS A 56 -9.85 -6.81 -0.80
C LYS A 56 -8.60 -7.68 -0.69
N ILE A 57 -7.78 -7.72 -1.76
CA ILE A 57 -6.51 -8.47 -1.75
C ILE A 57 -5.55 -7.89 -0.70
N ILE A 58 -5.38 -6.55 -0.68
CA ILE A 58 -4.51 -5.87 0.29
C ILE A 58 -4.97 -6.15 1.72
N ASN A 59 -6.28 -6.07 1.99
CA ASN A 59 -6.83 -6.33 3.31
C ASN A 59 -6.59 -7.79 3.75
N ASN A 60 -6.82 -8.75 2.84
CA ASN A 60 -6.56 -10.16 3.13
C ASN A 60 -5.08 -10.44 3.40
N MET A 61 -4.16 -9.76 2.69
CA MET A 61 -2.73 -9.86 2.97
C MET A 61 -2.41 -9.36 4.38
N GLN A 62 -2.93 -8.20 4.79
CA GLN A 62 -2.70 -7.66 6.14
C GLN A 62 -3.27 -8.61 7.22
N LEU A 63 -4.52 -9.07 7.06
CA LEU A 63 -5.17 -9.98 8.00
C LEU A 63 -4.41 -11.31 8.16
N LEU A 64 -3.86 -11.86 7.06
CA LEU A 64 -3.05 -13.07 7.10
C LEU A 64 -1.77 -12.86 7.91
N TYR A 65 -1.11 -11.72 7.76
CA TYR A 65 0.10 -11.40 8.53
C TYR A 65 -0.22 -11.12 9.99
N GLU A 66 -1.31 -10.40 10.28
CA GLU A 66 -1.86 -10.19 11.62
C GLU A 66 -2.12 -11.51 12.34
N SER A 67 -2.80 -12.44 11.67
CA SER A 67 -3.13 -13.75 12.23
C SER A 67 -1.92 -14.66 12.39
N LYS A 68 -0.85 -14.44 11.61
CA LYS A 68 0.41 -15.20 11.75
C LYS A 68 1.25 -14.67 12.90
N ASP A 69 1.43 -13.35 13.03
CA ASP A 69 2.15 -12.75 14.16
C ASP A 69 1.47 -13.12 15.48
N ALA A 70 0.14 -13.08 15.54
CA ALA A 70 -0.63 -13.45 16.74
C ALA A 70 -0.45 -14.91 17.20
N LYS A 71 0.20 -15.77 16.40
CA LYS A 71 0.55 -17.14 16.79
C LYS A 71 1.96 -17.27 17.37
N PHE A 72 2.80 -16.25 17.20
CA PHE A 72 4.19 -16.23 17.68
C PHE A 72 4.38 -15.34 18.93
N ASP A 73 3.36 -14.57 19.31
CA ASP A 73 3.21 -13.94 20.62
C ASP A 73 2.50 -14.88 21.61
#